data_AF-A0A358SV96-F1
#
_entry.id   AF-A0A358SV96-F1
#
_cell.length_a   1.000
_cell.length_b   1.000
_cell.length_c   1.000
_cell.angle_alpha   90.00
_cell.angle_beta   90.00
_cell.angle_gamma   90.00
#
_symmetry.space_group_name_H-M   'P 1'
#
loop_
_entity.id
_entity.type
_entity.pdbx_description
1 polymer ?
#
loop_
_entity_poly.entity_id
_entity_poly.type
_entity_poly.pdbx_seq_one_letter_code
_entity_poly.pdbx_strand_id
1 'polypeptide(L)'
;MAPDHAGYQLRDGRAVFIRSASAADIPAIAAFYGQLSAESFSTRFLSARPAESVLRQLAGLERVPGTASALAFAADRPGPIIGEARYVPTGPAVAELAIAVGDQEQGRGLGRILLDDLVRRARQAGIDRLGAAVLLANSPMLRLLAPSGWVLTDPTEGSTAFFEISVTGGLPGWPDAAGARRVLVESRSWFDSAAVAALRSAGYTVRQCQGPSRTMGRPCPLVTSGTCRLAAEADLIISLLPDTDADCQAVIEAHRRLGHRLGPMPE
;
A
#
# COMPACT_ATOMS: atom_id res chain seq x y z
N MET A 1 16.27 -7.84 -27.02
CA MET A 1 15.58 -8.24 -25.78
C MET A 1 14.09 -8.05 -26.03
N ALA A 2 13.30 -9.12 -26.12
CA ALA A 2 11.85 -8.99 -26.31
C ALA A 2 11.25 -8.24 -25.10
N PRO A 3 10.23 -7.39 -25.28
CA PRO A 3 9.69 -6.66 -24.14
C PRO A 3 8.96 -7.65 -23.23
N ASP A 4 9.14 -7.47 -21.91
CA ASP A 4 8.50 -8.23 -20.83
C ASP A 4 6.99 -7.98 -20.84
N HIS A 5 6.29 -8.56 -21.82
CA HIS A 5 4.84 -8.51 -21.95
C HIS A 5 4.26 -9.74 -21.26
N ALA A 6 3.65 -9.54 -20.10
CA ALA A 6 2.88 -10.59 -19.45
C ALA A 6 1.39 -10.42 -19.80
N GLY A 7 0.78 -11.49 -20.32
CA GLY A 7 -0.65 -11.55 -20.61
C GLY A 7 -1.44 -11.95 -19.36
N TYR A 8 -2.55 -11.26 -19.12
CA TYR A 8 -3.45 -11.49 -17.99
C TYR A 8 -4.91 -11.47 -18.45
N GLN A 9 -5.80 -11.96 -17.60
CA GLN A 9 -7.25 -11.88 -17.81
C GLN A 9 -7.90 -11.06 -16.71
N LEU A 10 -8.76 -10.14 -17.10
CA LEU A 10 -9.66 -9.42 -16.19
C LEU A 10 -10.78 -10.36 -15.71
N ARG A 11 -11.50 -9.92 -14.67
CA ARG A 11 -12.63 -10.68 -14.09
C ARG A 11 -13.78 -10.92 -15.08
N ASP A 12 -13.90 -10.08 -16.10
CA ASP A 12 -14.90 -10.20 -17.17
C ASP A 12 -14.39 -11.05 -18.36
N GLY A 13 -13.21 -11.67 -18.24
CA GLY A 13 -12.60 -12.52 -19.26
C GLY A 13 -11.82 -11.78 -20.34
N ARG A 14 -11.83 -10.44 -20.37
CA ARG A 14 -11.03 -9.68 -21.35
C ARG A 14 -9.55 -9.83 -21.06
N ALA A 15 -8.79 -10.08 -22.12
CA ALA A 15 -7.34 -10.17 -22.04
C ALA A 15 -6.70 -8.78 -22.01
N VAL A 16 -5.71 -8.62 -21.13
CA VAL A 16 -4.87 -7.42 -21.02
C VAL A 16 -3.41 -7.84 -21.04
N PHE A 17 -2.53 -6.95 -21.46
CA PHE A 17 -1.09 -7.14 -21.31
C PHE A 17 -0.50 -6.01 -20.49
N ILE A 18 0.52 -6.36 -19.69
CA ILE A 18 1.31 -5.39 -18.92
C ILE A 18 2.74 -5.44 -19.41
N ARG A 19 3.35 -4.26 -19.56
CA ARG A 19 4.78 -4.10 -19.81
C ARG A 19 5.37 -2.98 -18.98
N SER A 20 6.69 -2.96 -18.86
CA SER A 20 7.40 -1.82 -18.27
C SER A 20 7.20 -0.55 -19.11
N ALA A 21 7.04 0.58 -18.44
CA ALA A 21 7.09 1.90 -19.07
C ALA A 21 8.51 2.26 -19.50
N SER A 22 8.63 3.12 -20.50
CA SER A 22 9.86 3.74 -20.96
C SER A 22 9.68 5.25 -21.07
N ALA A 23 10.79 6.01 -21.21
CA ALA A 23 10.71 7.45 -21.42
C ALA A 23 9.91 7.85 -22.68
N ALA A 24 9.81 6.97 -23.67
CA ALA A 24 9.00 7.19 -24.87
C ALA A 24 7.49 7.17 -24.57
N ASP A 25 7.07 6.60 -23.43
CA ASP A 25 5.67 6.50 -23.03
C ASP A 25 5.16 7.75 -22.29
N ILE A 26 6.02 8.70 -21.92
CA ILE A 26 5.63 9.92 -21.19
C ILE A 26 4.43 10.65 -21.83
N PRO A 27 4.40 10.88 -23.17
CA PRO A 27 3.24 11.52 -23.79
C PRO A 27 1.95 10.70 -23.65
N ALA A 28 2.05 9.36 -23.75
CA ALA A 28 0.90 8.46 -23.62
C ALA A 28 0.39 8.39 -22.18
N ILE A 29 1.29 8.37 -21.20
CA ILE A 29 0.95 8.40 -19.76
C ILE A 29 0.28 9.72 -19.40
N ALA A 30 0.81 10.86 -19.87
CA ALA A 30 0.20 12.16 -19.66
C ALA A 30 -1.22 12.22 -20.26
N ALA A 31 -1.40 11.71 -21.49
CA ALA A 31 -2.71 11.62 -22.12
C ALA A 31 -3.69 10.73 -21.32
N PHE A 32 -3.21 9.61 -20.78
CA PHE A 32 -4.00 8.75 -19.89
C PHE A 32 -4.43 9.48 -18.62
N TYR A 33 -3.52 10.22 -17.96
CA TYR A 33 -3.87 11.03 -16.78
C TYR A 33 -4.90 12.12 -17.11
N GLY A 34 -4.82 12.72 -18.29
CA GLY A 34 -5.80 13.71 -18.76
C GLY A 34 -7.21 13.14 -18.96
N GLN A 35 -7.32 11.83 -19.24
CA GLN A 35 -8.57 11.13 -19.48
C GLN A 35 -9.25 10.59 -18.22
N LEU A 36 -8.56 10.55 -17.07
CA LEU A 36 -9.16 10.14 -15.80
C LEU A 36 -10.38 11.03 -15.49
N SER A 37 -11.31 10.56 -14.66
CA SER A 37 -12.28 11.47 -14.02
C SER A 37 -11.61 12.38 -12.98
N ALA A 38 -12.29 13.44 -12.55
CA ALA A 38 -11.77 14.33 -11.50
C ALA A 38 -11.54 13.58 -10.18
N GLU A 39 -12.41 12.62 -9.88
CA GLU A 39 -12.31 11.76 -8.70
C GLU A 39 -11.11 10.79 -8.81
N SER A 40 -10.98 10.08 -9.93
CA SER A 40 -9.85 9.17 -10.18
C SER A 40 -8.50 9.91 -10.18
N PHE A 41 -8.47 11.14 -10.70
CA PHE A 41 -7.28 11.98 -10.63
C PHE A 41 -6.96 12.40 -9.19
N SER A 42 -7.95 12.93 -8.47
CA SER A 42 -7.78 13.40 -7.10
C SER A 42 -7.31 12.29 -6.15
N THR A 43 -7.89 11.11 -6.28
CA THR A 43 -7.50 9.95 -5.47
C THR A 43 -6.11 9.40 -5.79
N ARG A 44 -5.62 9.59 -7.04
CA ARG A 44 -4.28 9.17 -7.48
C ARG A 44 -3.17 10.17 -7.12
N PHE A 45 -3.47 11.46 -7.12
CA PHE A 45 -2.48 12.53 -6.97
C PHE A 45 -2.66 13.35 -5.69
N LEU A 46 -3.68 13.05 -4.89
CA LEU A 46 -4.05 13.77 -3.67
C LEU A 46 -4.24 15.29 -3.92
N SER A 47 -4.62 15.65 -5.14
CA SER A 47 -4.72 17.03 -5.60
C SER A 47 -5.84 17.20 -6.62
N ALA A 48 -6.35 18.42 -6.74
CA ALA A 48 -7.16 18.78 -7.90
C ALA A 48 -6.35 18.57 -9.20
N ARG A 49 -7.05 18.35 -10.31
CA ARG A 49 -6.41 18.21 -11.61
C ARG A 49 -5.69 19.50 -11.98
N PRO A 50 -4.38 19.46 -12.27
CA PRO A 50 -3.65 20.64 -12.71
C PRO A 50 -3.92 20.91 -14.19
N ALA A 51 -3.37 22.02 -14.70
CA ALA A 51 -3.35 22.26 -16.14
C ALA A 51 -2.59 21.14 -16.89
N GLU A 52 -2.95 20.93 -18.16
CA GLU A 52 -2.37 19.89 -19.03
C GLU A 52 -0.83 19.93 -19.09
N SER A 53 -0.24 21.13 -19.01
CA SER A 53 1.21 21.33 -19.00
C SER A 53 1.93 20.62 -17.85
N VAL A 54 1.25 20.40 -16.71
CA VAL A 54 1.80 19.75 -15.52
C VAL A 54 1.69 18.22 -15.60
N LEU A 55 0.79 17.68 -16.43
CA LEU A 55 0.60 16.23 -16.56
C LEU A 55 1.84 15.53 -17.10
N ARG A 56 2.59 16.16 -18.01
CA ARG A 56 3.86 15.60 -18.51
C ARG A 56 4.92 15.50 -17.42
N GLN A 57 4.93 16.43 -16.46
CA GLN A 57 5.86 16.37 -15.34
C GLN A 57 5.52 15.18 -14.43
N LEU A 58 4.24 15.00 -14.11
CA LEU A 58 3.75 13.84 -13.34
C LEU A 58 4.01 12.52 -14.05
N ALA A 59 3.87 12.51 -15.37
CA ALA A 59 4.10 11.33 -16.21
C ALA A 59 5.57 10.94 -16.30
N GLY A 60 6.51 11.85 -16.05
CA GLY A 60 7.95 11.66 -16.26
C GLY A 60 8.77 11.25 -15.03
N LEU A 61 8.13 10.66 -14.02
CA LEU A 61 8.77 10.23 -12.76
C LEU A 61 9.60 8.95 -12.89
N GLU A 62 9.45 8.17 -13.96
CA GLU A 62 10.26 6.97 -14.25
C GLU A 62 11.74 7.28 -14.49
N ARG A 63 12.08 8.56 -14.61
CA ARG A 63 13.46 9.03 -14.68
C ARG A 63 14.17 9.04 -13.32
N VAL A 64 13.44 8.89 -12.20
CA VAL A 64 14.05 8.78 -10.87
C VAL A 64 14.70 7.39 -10.73
N PRO A 65 16.01 7.30 -10.42
CA PRO A 65 16.71 6.02 -10.32
C PRO A 65 16.02 5.03 -9.38
N GLY A 66 15.93 3.76 -9.81
CA GLY A 66 15.28 2.69 -9.06
C GLY A 66 13.75 2.67 -9.16
N THR A 67 13.12 3.63 -9.85
CA THR A 67 11.68 3.61 -10.14
C THR A 67 11.33 2.49 -11.11
N ALA A 68 10.22 1.81 -10.87
CA ALA A 68 9.59 0.94 -11.86
C ALA A 68 8.17 1.42 -12.13
N SER A 69 7.79 1.46 -13.40
CA SER A 69 6.42 1.76 -13.85
C SER A 69 5.96 0.68 -14.81
N ALA A 70 4.71 0.27 -14.65
CA ALA A 70 4.02 -0.77 -15.40
C ALA A 70 2.80 -0.14 -16.09
N LEU A 71 2.65 -0.42 -17.39
CA LEU A 71 1.58 0.07 -18.23
C LEU A 71 0.71 -1.10 -18.67
N ALA A 72 -0.60 -0.96 -18.49
CA ALA A 72 -1.60 -1.93 -18.92
C ALA A 72 -2.31 -1.48 -20.18
N PHE A 73 -2.60 -2.45 -21.05
CA PHE A 73 -3.25 -2.27 -22.35
C PHE A 73 -4.24 -3.42 -22.60
N ALA A 74 -5.27 -3.17 -23.41
CA ALA A 74 -6.13 -4.25 -23.93
C ALA A 74 -5.35 -5.12 -24.94
N ALA A 75 -5.53 -6.44 -24.90
CA ALA A 75 -4.74 -7.36 -25.72
C ALA A 75 -5.20 -7.48 -27.19
N ASP A 76 -6.42 -7.04 -27.50
CA ASP A 76 -7.07 -7.22 -28.79
C ASP A 76 -6.69 -6.14 -29.83
N ARG A 77 -6.01 -5.07 -29.41
CA ARG A 77 -5.68 -3.93 -30.28
C ARG A 77 -4.54 -3.08 -29.70
N PRO A 78 -3.65 -2.54 -30.53
CA PRO A 78 -2.83 -1.42 -30.11
C PRO A 78 -3.77 -0.28 -29.69
N GLY A 79 -3.69 0.13 -28.43
CA GLY A 79 -4.68 1.00 -27.80
C GLY A 79 -4.05 1.91 -26.76
N PRO A 80 -4.84 2.87 -26.24
CA PRO A 80 -4.39 3.73 -25.16
C PRO A 80 -4.04 2.91 -23.91
N ILE A 81 -3.22 3.51 -23.05
CA ILE A 81 -3.00 2.98 -21.70
C ILE A 81 -4.34 2.93 -20.97
N ILE A 82 -4.65 1.79 -20.38
CA ILE A 82 -5.89 1.60 -19.59
C ILE A 82 -5.63 1.53 -18.08
N GLY A 83 -4.36 1.43 -17.69
CA GLY A 83 -3.93 1.46 -16.31
C GLY A 83 -2.43 1.68 -16.21
N GLU A 84 -2.03 2.33 -15.13
CA GLU A 84 -0.64 2.66 -14.82
C GLU A 84 -0.40 2.34 -13.35
N ALA A 85 0.75 1.76 -13.06
CA ALA A 85 1.18 1.56 -11.69
C ALA A 85 2.69 1.80 -11.61
N ARG A 86 3.14 2.47 -10.56
CA ARG A 86 4.57 2.64 -10.31
C ARG A 86 4.92 2.56 -8.84
N TYR A 87 6.19 2.29 -8.56
CA TYR A 87 6.77 2.64 -7.27
C TYR A 87 7.99 3.55 -7.46
N VAL A 88 8.22 4.46 -6.51
CA VAL A 88 9.39 5.35 -6.48
C VAL A 88 10.15 5.11 -5.18
N PRO A 89 11.46 4.78 -5.20
CA PRO A 89 12.24 4.60 -3.98
C PRO A 89 12.21 5.84 -3.08
N THR A 90 11.96 5.64 -1.79
CA THR A 90 11.95 6.70 -0.76
C THR A 90 13.02 6.49 0.31
N GLY A 91 13.67 5.33 0.32
CA GLY A 91 14.76 5.00 1.24
C GLY A 91 15.29 3.58 1.03
N PRO A 92 16.20 3.12 1.90
CA PRO A 92 16.73 1.75 1.83
C PRO A 92 15.60 0.71 1.93
N ALA A 93 15.47 -0.11 0.88
CA ALA A 93 14.45 -1.16 0.76
C ALA A 93 12.99 -0.70 0.91
N VAL A 94 12.70 0.60 0.72
CA VAL A 94 11.33 1.16 0.75
C VAL A 94 11.07 1.98 -0.52
N ALA A 95 9.87 1.82 -1.07
CA ALA A 95 9.38 2.66 -2.15
C ALA A 95 7.92 3.05 -1.94
N GLU A 96 7.50 4.19 -2.47
CA GLU A 96 6.10 4.62 -2.47
C GLU A 96 5.41 4.09 -3.73
N LEU A 97 4.30 3.38 -3.58
CA LEU A 97 3.50 2.84 -4.68
C LEU A 97 2.36 3.80 -5.04
N ALA A 98 2.02 3.86 -6.33
CA ALA A 98 0.84 4.55 -6.82
C ALA A 98 0.22 3.81 -8.01
N ILE A 99 -1.11 3.79 -8.09
CA ILE A 99 -1.87 3.05 -9.12
C ILE A 99 -3.00 3.93 -9.64
N ALA A 100 -3.11 4.04 -10.96
CA ALA A 100 -4.23 4.64 -11.66
C ALA A 100 -4.85 3.62 -12.63
N VAL A 101 -6.18 3.51 -12.61
CA VAL A 101 -6.94 2.65 -13.52
C VAL A 101 -7.97 3.52 -14.23
N GLY A 102 -8.02 3.44 -15.56
CA GLY A 102 -9.00 4.17 -16.35
C GLY A 102 -10.41 3.83 -15.90
N ASP A 103 -11.28 4.84 -15.80
CA ASP A 103 -12.57 4.74 -15.12
C ASP A 103 -13.45 3.59 -15.64
N GLN A 104 -13.40 3.28 -16.95
CA GLN A 104 -14.16 2.18 -17.58
C GLN A 104 -13.67 0.77 -17.18
N GLU A 105 -12.43 0.68 -16.69
CA GLU A 105 -11.73 -0.56 -16.37
C GLU A 105 -11.68 -0.85 -14.86
N GLN A 106 -12.19 0.08 -14.04
CA GLN A 106 -12.31 -0.10 -12.60
C GLN A 106 -13.32 -1.21 -12.25
N GLY A 107 -13.12 -1.86 -11.10
CA GLY A 107 -13.96 -2.98 -10.65
C GLY A 107 -13.72 -4.31 -11.36
N ARG A 108 -12.90 -4.34 -12.43
CA ARG A 108 -12.65 -5.53 -13.26
C ARG A 108 -11.39 -6.31 -12.89
N GLY A 109 -10.71 -5.91 -11.82
CA GLY A 109 -9.51 -6.59 -11.30
C GLY A 109 -8.18 -6.02 -11.79
N LEU A 110 -8.16 -5.04 -12.70
CA LEU A 110 -6.92 -4.49 -13.26
C LEU A 110 -5.97 -3.93 -12.18
N GLY A 111 -6.50 -3.21 -11.18
CA GLY A 111 -5.69 -2.68 -10.08
C GLY A 111 -4.96 -3.77 -9.28
N ARG A 112 -5.55 -4.97 -9.14
CA ARG A 112 -4.91 -6.12 -8.48
C ARG A 112 -3.77 -6.68 -9.31
N ILE A 113 -4.00 -6.85 -10.61
CA ILE A 113 -2.97 -7.34 -11.53
C ILE A 113 -1.76 -6.37 -11.52
N LEU A 114 -2.03 -5.07 -11.58
CA LEU A 114 -0.99 -4.03 -11.50
C LEU A 114 -0.24 -4.04 -10.16
N LEU A 115 -0.95 -4.17 -9.03
CA LEU A 115 -0.33 -4.27 -7.71
C LEU A 115 0.57 -5.50 -7.60
N ASP A 116 0.09 -6.66 -8.04
CA ASP A 116 0.84 -7.92 -7.98
C ASP A 116 2.11 -7.83 -8.85
N ASP A 117 2.02 -7.19 -10.03
CA ASP A 117 3.18 -6.91 -10.89
C ASP A 117 4.19 -5.96 -10.22
N LEU A 118 3.73 -4.90 -9.57
CA LEU A 118 4.61 -4.00 -8.81
C LEU A 118 5.29 -4.69 -7.63
N VAL A 119 4.56 -5.49 -6.86
CA VAL A 119 5.12 -6.25 -5.72
C VAL A 119 6.21 -7.21 -6.21
N ARG A 120 5.99 -7.88 -7.35
CA ARG A 120 7.00 -8.74 -7.98
C ARG A 120 8.25 -7.96 -8.38
N ARG A 121 8.09 -6.81 -9.05
CA ARG A 121 9.21 -5.95 -9.47
C ARG A 121 9.98 -5.40 -8.28
N ALA A 122 9.27 -4.92 -7.26
CA ALA A 122 9.85 -4.40 -6.02
C ALA A 122 10.70 -5.48 -5.32
N ARG A 123 10.17 -6.69 -5.18
CA ARG A 123 10.91 -7.83 -4.63
C ARG A 123 12.18 -8.14 -5.41
N GLN A 124 12.11 -8.13 -6.74
CA GLN A 124 13.27 -8.36 -7.62
C GLN A 124 14.33 -7.25 -7.48
N ALA A 125 13.92 -6.04 -7.12
CA ALA A 125 14.79 -4.88 -6.90
C ALA A 125 15.33 -4.78 -5.45
N GLY A 126 15.05 -5.75 -4.57
CA GLY A 126 15.47 -5.71 -3.17
C GLY A 126 14.71 -4.67 -2.33
N ILE A 127 13.53 -4.25 -2.77
CA ILE A 127 12.58 -3.50 -1.94
C ILE A 127 11.84 -4.52 -1.08
N ASP A 128 11.63 -4.17 0.20
CA ASP A 128 10.93 -5.01 1.19
C ASP A 128 9.52 -4.48 1.49
N ARG A 129 9.33 -3.15 1.38
CA ARG A 129 8.12 -2.46 1.82
C ARG A 129 7.67 -1.46 0.77
N LEU A 130 6.37 -1.46 0.48
CA LEU A 130 5.75 -0.44 -0.35
C LEU A 130 4.86 0.45 0.50
N GLY A 131 5.20 1.73 0.60
CA GLY A 131 4.38 2.77 1.23
C GLY A 131 3.28 3.26 0.28
N ALA A 132 2.18 3.74 0.85
CA ALA A 132 1.10 4.37 0.13
C ALA A 132 0.47 5.48 0.99
N ALA A 133 0.22 6.64 0.36
CA ALA A 133 -0.64 7.68 0.89
C ALA A 133 -2.02 7.57 0.23
N VAL A 134 -3.06 7.31 1.01
CA VAL A 134 -4.39 6.98 0.48
C VAL A 134 -5.46 7.79 1.20
N LEU A 135 -6.30 8.47 0.42
CA LEU A 135 -7.50 9.11 0.96
C LEU A 135 -8.41 8.07 1.60
N LEU A 136 -8.91 8.32 2.81
CA LEU A 136 -9.85 7.45 3.50
C LEU A 136 -11.14 7.24 2.71
N ALA A 137 -11.51 8.21 1.86
CA ALA A 137 -12.64 8.10 0.93
C ALA A 137 -12.38 7.15 -0.25
N ASN A 138 -11.11 6.84 -0.58
CA ASN A 138 -10.72 5.94 -1.68
C ASN A 138 -10.92 4.46 -1.29
N SER A 139 -12.18 4.09 -1.08
CA SER A 139 -12.60 2.72 -0.76
C SER A 139 -12.07 1.67 -1.75
N PRO A 140 -12.01 1.92 -3.07
CA PRO A 140 -11.40 0.98 -4.01
C PRO A 140 -9.93 0.65 -3.69
N MET A 141 -9.10 1.66 -3.41
CA MET A 141 -7.69 1.44 -3.07
C MET A 141 -7.51 0.76 -1.72
N LEU A 142 -8.30 1.15 -0.71
CA LEU A 142 -8.29 0.47 0.60
C LEU A 142 -8.68 -1.01 0.46
N ARG A 143 -9.70 -1.35 -0.34
CA ARG A 143 -10.05 -2.76 -0.60
C ARG A 143 -8.99 -3.49 -1.42
N LEU A 144 -8.31 -2.79 -2.33
CA LEU A 144 -7.25 -3.36 -3.15
C LEU A 144 -6.06 -3.80 -2.29
N LEU A 145 -5.66 -2.98 -1.33
CA LEU A 145 -4.48 -3.22 -0.49
C LEU A 145 -4.77 -4.12 0.73
N ALA A 146 -6.04 -4.24 1.14
CA ALA A 146 -6.42 -4.97 2.35
C ALA A 146 -5.90 -6.43 2.39
N PRO A 147 -5.97 -7.22 1.29
CA PRO A 147 -5.45 -8.59 1.29
C PRO A 147 -3.95 -8.71 1.54
N SER A 148 -3.16 -7.67 1.25
CA SER A 148 -1.72 -7.66 1.54
C SER A 148 -1.43 -7.53 3.04
N GLY A 149 -2.43 -7.07 3.83
CA GLY A 149 -2.18 -6.51 5.14
C GLY A 149 -1.47 -5.16 5.04
N TRP A 150 -1.66 -4.30 6.04
CA TRP A 150 -0.95 -3.03 6.11
C TRP A 150 -0.65 -2.63 7.53
N VAL A 151 0.28 -1.70 7.66
CA VAL A 151 0.66 -1.06 8.91
C VAL A 151 0.68 0.44 8.68
N LEU A 152 -0.06 1.20 9.51
CA LEU A 152 0.00 2.66 9.47
C LEU A 152 1.36 3.11 10.02
N THR A 153 2.07 3.92 9.24
CA THR A 153 3.42 4.39 9.58
C THR A 153 3.38 5.74 10.26
N ASP A 154 2.51 6.62 9.79
CA ASP A 154 2.42 8.03 10.20
C ASP A 154 1.01 8.39 10.65
N PRO A 155 0.84 9.48 11.41
CA PRO A 155 -0.49 10.00 11.72
C PRO A 155 -1.28 10.28 10.43
N THR A 156 -2.57 9.96 10.42
CA THR A 156 -3.45 10.40 9.33
C THR A 156 -3.52 11.92 9.33
N GLU A 157 -3.22 12.54 8.18
CA GLU A 157 -3.26 13.98 7.99
C GLU A 157 -4.51 14.36 7.19
N GLY A 158 -5.43 15.10 7.80
CA GLY A 158 -6.72 15.40 7.21
C GLY A 158 -7.50 14.11 6.92
N SER A 159 -7.61 13.74 5.64
CA SER A 159 -8.26 12.51 5.18
C SER A 159 -7.29 11.53 4.52
N THR A 160 -5.97 11.72 4.64
CA THR A 160 -4.95 10.87 4.03
C THR A 160 -4.30 9.97 5.07
N ALA A 161 -4.44 8.66 4.90
CA ALA A 161 -3.73 7.67 5.69
C ALA A 161 -2.43 7.25 5.01
N PHE A 162 -1.37 7.08 5.79
CA PHE A 162 -0.07 6.61 5.33
C PHE A 162 0.19 5.22 5.87
N PHE A 163 0.43 4.27 4.97
CA PHE A 163 0.70 2.89 5.38
C PHE A 163 1.62 2.17 4.45
N GLU A 164 2.25 1.13 4.99
CA GLU A 164 3.09 0.22 4.23
C GLU A 164 2.43 -1.15 4.10
N ILE A 165 2.75 -1.83 3.01
CA ILE A 165 2.51 -3.25 2.79
C ILE A 165 3.85 -4.00 2.62
N SER A 166 3.86 -5.28 2.95
CA SER A 166 5.03 -6.15 2.71
C SER A 166 5.05 -6.64 1.27
N VAL A 167 6.21 -6.61 0.62
CA VAL A 167 6.37 -7.24 -0.71
C VAL A 167 6.76 -8.72 -0.62
N THR A 168 7.13 -9.21 0.56
CA THR A 168 7.47 -10.62 0.80
C THR A 168 6.30 -11.42 1.40
N GLY A 169 5.15 -10.78 1.60
CA GLY A 169 4.02 -11.34 2.34
C GLY A 169 4.11 -11.07 3.84
N GLY A 170 2.99 -11.29 4.55
CA GLY A 170 2.85 -10.92 5.96
C GLY A 170 2.77 -9.40 6.16
N LEU A 171 3.09 -8.91 7.36
CA LEU A 171 3.13 -7.47 7.65
C LEU A 171 4.55 -6.90 7.44
N PRO A 172 4.67 -5.67 6.90
CA PRO A 172 5.95 -4.98 6.79
C PRO A 172 6.46 -4.72 8.21
N GLY A 173 7.58 -5.34 8.60
CA GLY A 173 8.12 -5.33 9.97
C GLY A 173 8.47 -3.94 10.48
N TRP A 174 9.74 -3.69 10.81
CA TRP A 174 10.19 -2.37 11.27
C TRP A 174 11.17 -1.75 10.27
N PRO A 175 11.20 -0.41 10.15
CA PRO A 175 12.32 0.24 9.49
C PRO A 175 13.58 0.07 10.33
N ASP A 176 14.74 0.39 9.76
CA ASP A 176 15.97 0.51 10.55
C ASP A 176 15.79 1.64 11.57
N ALA A 177 15.54 1.25 12.81
CA ALA A 177 15.07 2.17 13.85
C ALA A 177 16.20 2.87 14.62
N ALA A 178 17.46 2.85 14.16
CA ALA A 178 18.62 3.56 14.77
C ALA A 178 18.66 3.54 16.33
N GLY A 179 18.28 2.42 16.96
CA GLY A 179 18.25 2.28 18.43
C GLY A 179 17.00 2.83 19.15
N ALA A 180 16.06 3.45 18.43
CA ALA A 180 14.75 3.80 18.97
C ALA A 180 13.93 2.53 19.28
N ARG A 181 13.23 2.56 20.43
CA ARG A 181 12.33 1.48 20.84
C ARG A 181 11.12 1.41 19.91
N ARG A 182 10.77 0.20 19.52
CA ARG A 182 9.68 -0.15 18.60
C ARG A 182 8.41 -0.43 19.39
N VAL A 183 7.36 0.35 19.15
CA VAL A 183 6.07 0.19 19.84
C VAL A 183 5.00 -0.16 18.83
N LEU A 184 4.53 -1.41 18.89
CA LEU A 184 3.38 -1.85 18.12
C LEU A 184 2.13 -1.41 18.86
N VAL A 185 1.31 -0.58 18.22
CA VAL A 185 -0.01 -0.22 18.72
C VAL A 185 -1.06 -0.94 17.87
N GLU A 186 -1.91 -1.74 18.50
CA GLU A 186 -3.00 -2.43 17.80
C GLU A 186 -4.31 -1.70 18.04
N SER A 187 -4.92 -1.14 17.00
CA SER A 187 -6.13 -0.32 17.14
C SER A 187 -6.93 -0.31 15.85
N ARG A 188 -8.27 -0.21 15.95
CA ARG A 188 -9.15 -0.02 14.77
C ARG A 188 -9.14 1.41 14.23
N SER A 189 -8.46 2.33 14.91
CA SER A 189 -8.41 3.74 14.51
C SER A 189 -7.58 3.97 13.24
N TRP A 190 -7.93 5.01 12.49
CA TRP A 190 -7.08 5.62 11.46
C TRP A 190 -6.20 6.73 12.03
N PHE A 191 -6.58 7.28 13.17
CA PHE A 191 -5.94 8.44 13.79
C PHE A 191 -5.20 8.04 15.05
N ASP A 192 -4.09 8.71 15.30
CA ASP A 192 -3.38 8.61 16.56
C ASP A 192 -4.30 9.10 17.70
N SER A 193 -4.33 8.34 18.79
CA SER A 193 -4.83 8.86 20.06
C SER A 193 -3.78 9.81 20.67
N ALA A 194 -4.18 10.60 21.67
CA ALA A 194 -3.24 11.48 22.38
C ALA A 194 -2.01 10.71 22.91
N ALA A 195 -2.21 9.49 23.40
CA ALA A 195 -1.14 8.67 23.93
C ALA A 195 -0.24 8.07 22.82
N VAL A 196 -0.79 7.76 21.63
CA VAL A 196 0.03 7.37 20.46
C VAL A 196 0.87 8.56 19.98
N ALA A 197 0.30 9.76 19.93
CA ALA A 197 1.03 10.97 19.57
C ALA A 197 2.17 11.28 20.57
N ALA A 198 1.94 11.05 21.87
CA ALA A 198 2.95 11.20 22.91
C ALA A 198 4.13 10.23 22.73
N LEU A 199 3.86 8.97 22.39
CA LEU A 199 4.91 7.98 22.08
C LEU A 199 5.80 8.45 20.91
N ARG A 200 5.19 8.90 19.82
CA ARG A 200 5.97 9.43 18.67
C ARG A 200 6.82 10.63 19.08
N SER A 201 6.24 11.56 19.84
CA SER A 201 6.94 12.77 20.33
C SER A 201 8.09 12.45 21.28
N ALA A 202 7.99 11.34 22.02
CA ALA A 202 9.04 10.83 22.89
C ALA A 202 10.14 10.05 22.13
N GLY A 203 10.10 9.99 20.80
CA GLY A 203 11.14 9.37 19.97
C GLY A 203 10.99 7.86 19.78
N TYR A 204 9.84 7.27 20.15
CA TYR A 204 9.56 5.86 19.84
C TYR A 204 9.27 5.68 18.34
N THR A 205 9.75 4.57 17.78
CA THR A 205 9.30 4.14 16.46
C THR A 205 7.96 3.44 16.63
N VAL A 206 6.87 4.13 16.29
CA VAL A 206 5.51 3.61 16.44
C VAL A 206 4.97 3.09 15.12
N ARG A 207 4.38 1.90 15.15
CA ARG A 207 3.61 1.34 14.04
C ARG A 207 2.24 0.93 14.52
N GLN A 208 1.20 1.28 13.76
CA GLN A 208 -0.17 0.91 14.10
C GLN A 208 -0.69 -0.22 13.21
N CYS A 209 -1.10 -1.32 13.83
CA CYS A 209 -1.73 -2.45 13.18
C CYS A 209 -3.24 -2.45 13.46
N GLN A 210 -4.04 -2.51 12.41
CA GLN A 210 -5.49 -2.56 12.56
C GLN A 210 -6.05 -3.98 12.68
N GLY A 211 -5.20 -5.00 12.76
CA GLY A 211 -5.61 -6.40 12.87
C GLY A 211 -6.38 -6.94 11.65
N PRO A 212 -6.89 -8.17 11.72
CA PRO A 212 -7.62 -8.79 10.62
C PRO A 212 -8.99 -8.14 10.43
N SER A 213 -9.53 -8.21 9.21
CA SER A 213 -10.90 -7.80 8.92
C SER A 213 -11.50 -8.77 7.90
N ARG A 214 -12.46 -9.59 8.33
CA ARG A 214 -13.19 -10.49 7.42
C ARG A 214 -13.89 -9.73 6.29
N THR A 215 -14.53 -8.61 6.62
CA THR A 215 -15.26 -7.77 5.66
C THR A 215 -14.34 -7.19 4.57
N MET A 216 -13.12 -6.80 4.91
CA MET A 216 -12.14 -6.30 3.93
C MET A 216 -11.22 -7.38 3.36
N GLY A 217 -11.33 -8.63 3.83
CA GLY A 217 -10.40 -9.70 3.48
C GLY A 217 -8.96 -9.44 3.93
N ARG A 218 -8.77 -8.65 5.00
CA ARG A 218 -7.45 -8.33 5.54
C ARG A 218 -7.00 -9.43 6.51
N PRO A 219 -5.88 -10.12 6.24
CA PRO A 219 -5.38 -11.19 7.12
C PRO A 219 -4.62 -10.62 8.32
N CYS A 220 -4.43 -11.47 9.34
CA CYS A 220 -3.47 -11.24 10.41
C CYS A 220 -2.52 -12.44 10.50
N PRO A 221 -1.23 -12.30 10.13
CA PRO A 221 -0.25 -13.39 10.18
C PRO A 221 -0.12 -14.03 11.56
N LEU A 222 -0.29 -13.25 12.63
CA LEU A 222 -0.25 -13.77 13.99
C LEU A 222 -1.35 -14.83 14.24
N VAL A 223 -2.53 -14.61 13.65
CA VAL A 223 -3.67 -15.52 13.75
C VAL A 223 -3.55 -16.67 12.76
N THR A 224 -3.17 -16.38 11.51
CA THR A 224 -3.19 -17.37 10.42
C THR A 224 -1.97 -18.30 10.39
N SER A 225 -0.78 -17.80 10.74
CA SER A 225 0.48 -18.56 10.69
C SER A 225 1.19 -18.64 12.04
N GLY A 226 0.63 -18.04 13.10
CA GLY A 226 1.28 -18.00 14.42
C GLY A 226 2.55 -17.14 14.45
N THR A 227 2.84 -16.41 13.38
CA THR A 227 4.09 -15.66 13.19
C THR A 227 3.77 -14.28 12.63
N CYS A 228 4.29 -13.24 13.27
CA CYS A 228 4.11 -11.86 12.83
C CYS A 228 5.39 -11.09 13.12
N ARG A 229 6.11 -10.69 12.07
CA ARG A 229 7.37 -9.94 12.18
C ARG A 229 7.21 -8.66 13.00
N LEU A 230 6.10 -7.95 12.76
CA LEU A 230 5.80 -6.70 13.47
C LEU A 230 5.69 -6.91 14.98
N ALA A 231 5.01 -7.97 15.43
CA ALA A 231 4.86 -8.29 16.85
C ALA A 231 6.15 -8.87 17.45
N ALA A 232 6.81 -9.78 16.74
CA ALA A 232 8.01 -10.48 17.23
C ALA A 232 9.21 -9.54 17.44
N GLU A 233 9.31 -8.48 16.63
CA GLU A 233 10.39 -7.50 16.67
C GLU A 233 10.05 -6.23 17.49
N ALA A 234 8.86 -6.14 18.08
CA ALA A 234 8.45 -5.01 18.89
C ALA A 234 9.05 -5.08 20.31
N ASP A 235 9.52 -3.95 20.83
CA ASP A 235 9.97 -3.84 22.22
C ASP A 235 8.78 -3.74 23.19
N LEU A 236 7.67 -3.18 22.71
CA LEU A 236 6.42 -3.04 23.43
C LEU A 236 5.23 -3.23 22.49
N ILE A 237 4.21 -3.95 22.95
CA ILE A 237 2.94 -4.12 22.23
C ILE A 237 1.83 -3.57 23.10
N ILE A 238 1.08 -2.62 22.56
CA ILE A 238 -0.09 -2.03 23.21
C ILE A 238 -1.32 -2.38 22.40
N SER A 239 -2.21 -3.19 22.98
CA SER A 239 -3.44 -3.59 22.31
C SER A 239 -4.60 -2.71 22.80
N LEU A 240 -5.13 -1.89 21.89
CA LEU A 240 -6.35 -1.10 22.03
C LEU A 240 -7.49 -1.69 21.18
N LEU A 241 -7.35 -2.96 20.79
CA LEU A 241 -8.36 -3.66 20.01
C LEU A 241 -9.60 -3.94 20.89
N PRO A 242 -10.82 -3.70 20.38
CA PRO A 242 -12.04 -3.95 21.13
C PRO A 242 -12.23 -5.45 21.39
N ASP A 243 -12.56 -5.80 22.62
CA ASP A 243 -12.84 -7.18 23.03
C ASP A 243 -14.20 -7.70 22.54
N THR A 244 -15.08 -6.81 22.05
CA THR A 244 -16.39 -7.17 21.48
C THR A 244 -16.32 -7.66 20.03
N ASP A 245 -15.17 -7.52 19.37
CA ASP A 245 -14.95 -7.92 17.98
C ASP A 245 -14.21 -9.28 17.94
N ALA A 246 -14.85 -10.30 17.36
CA ALA A 246 -14.29 -11.65 17.24
C ALA A 246 -12.95 -11.69 16.48
N ASP A 247 -12.74 -10.81 15.49
CA ASP A 247 -11.45 -10.71 14.78
C ASP A 247 -10.36 -10.15 15.70
N CYS A 248 -10.72 -9.23 16.59
CA CYS A 248 -9.80 -8.66 17.59
C CYS A 248 -9.50 -9.65 18.71
N GLN A 249 -10.50 -10.38 19.20
CA GLN A 249 -10.32 -11.43 20.21
C GLN A 249 -9.31 -12.49 19.75
N ALA A 250 -9.38 -12.91 18.49
CA ALA A 250 -8.44 -13.88 17.92
C ALA A 250 -6.99 -13.38 17.95
N VAL A 251 -6.76 -12.06 17.76
CA VAL A 251 -5.42 -11.46 17.86
C VAL A 251 -4.93 -11.46 19.31
N ILE A 252 -5.78 -11.02 20.25
CA ILE A 252 -5.46 -10.98 21.68
C ILE A 252 -5.13 -12.39 22.20
N GLU A 253 -5.90 -13.40 21.81
CA GLU A 253 -5.64 -14.80 22.16
C GLU A 253 -4.32 -15.30 21.56
N ALA A 254 -4.04 -14.95 20.30
CA ALA A 254 -2.77 -15.31 19.67
C ALA A 254 -1.56 -14.70 20.39
N HIS A 255 -1.64 -13.44 20.85
CA HIS A 255 -0.60 -12.83 21.68
C HIS A 255 -0.38 -13.60 22.99
N ARG A 256 -1.46 -13.95 23.70
CA ARG A 256 -1.38 -14.72 24.96
C ARG A 256 -0.71 -16.07 24.74
N ARG A 257 -1.10 -16.80 23.69
CA ARG A 257 -0.54 -18.11 23.33
C ARG A 257 0.96 -18.04 23.04
N LEU A 258 1.41 -16.95 22.41
CA LEU A 258 2.81 -16.73 22.05
C LEU A 258 3.64 -16.07 23.16
N GLY A 259 3.03 -15.80 24.32
CA GLY A 259 3.72 -15.19 25.47
C GLY A 259 4.09 -13.72 25.26
N HIS A 260 3.50 -13.05 24.27
CA HIS A 260 3.70 -11.63 24.06
C HIS A 260 3.10 -10.85 25.23
N ARG A 261 3.88 -9.94 25.84
CA ARG A 261 3.37 -9.06 26.89
C ARG A 261 2.63 -7.89 26.26
N LEU A 262 1.32 -7.85 26.43
CA LEU A 262 0.51 -6.67 26.11
C LEU A 262 0.67 -5.68 27.26
N GLY A 263 1.33 -4.55 26.99
CA GLY A 263 1.52 -3.49 27.97
C GLY A 263 0.31 -2.57 28.05
N PRO A 264 0.09 -1.90 29.20
CA PRO A 264 -0.80 -0.76 29.25
C PRO A 264 -0.26 0.37 28.35
N MET A 265 -1.10 1.32 27.95
CA MET A 265 -0.58 2.58 27.41
C MET A 265 0.37 3.20 28.45
N PRO A 266 1.57 3.64 28.07
CA PRO A 266 2.38 4.47 28.95
C PRO A 266 1.62 5.75 29.30
N GLU A 267 1.66 6.14 30.57
CA GLU A 267 1.09 7.39 31.09
C GLU A 267 1.79 8.63 30.51
#